data_AF-T0L521-F1
#
_entry.id   AF-T0L521-F1
#
_cell.length_a   1.000
_cell.length_b   1.000
_cell.length_c   1.000
_cell.angle_alpha   90.00
_cell.angle_beta   90.00
_cell.angle_gamma   90.00
#
_symmetry.space_group_name_H-M   'P 1'
#
loop_
_entity.id
_entity.type
_entity.pdbx_description
1 polymer ?
#
loop_
_entity_poly.entity_id
_entity_poly.type
_entity_poly.pdbx_seq_one_letter_code
_entity_poly.pdbx_strand_id
1 'polypeptide(L)'
;KNPVHPHWELLRGVPDAIRGYDLPYLADFVDLERFKPYVGRSNVEAVGLGRNCTVFNIVSRWAYRNVLDFKKNGVTRAGWLREVGLRCLSVNGDFPTPMLENEVKCIAKSIGNWVWTRFTPQSKSAWHSAQNARRKTHGAGSGRTKIITEL
;
A
#
# COMPACT_ATOMS: atom_id res chain seq x y z
N LYS A 1 -13.87 27.41 19.32
CA LYS A 1 -14.23 26.39 20.34
C LYS A 1 -14.17 27.06 21.72
N ASN A 2 -15.28 27.12 22.49
CA ASN A 2 -15.36 27.81 23.80
C ASN A 2 -15.12 26.86 24.99
N PRO A 3 -13.98 26.93 25.69
CA PRO A 3 -13.60 25.99 26.76
C PRO A 3 -14.61 25.90 27.92
N VAL A 4 -15.42 26.92 28.17
CA VAL A 4 -16.36 26.97 29.31
C VAL A 4 -17.77 26.47 28.99
N HIS A 5 -17.96 25.78 27.85
CA HIS A 5 -19.27 25.28 27.48
C HIS A 5 -19.73 24.13 28.42
N PRO A 6 -20.99 24.11 28.91
CA PRO A 6 -21.46 23.13 29.91
C PRO A 6 -21.35 21.66 29.48
N HIS A 7 -21.43 21.41 28.17
CA HIS A 7 -21.30 20.06 27.60
C HIS A 7 -19.85 19.63 27.36
N TRP A 8 -18.86 20.45 27.72
CA TRP A 8 -17.44 20.12 27.54
C TRP A 8 -16.85 19.72 28.87
N GLU A 9 -16.57 18.43 28.99
CA GLU A 9 -15.80 17.90 30.10
C GLU A 9 -14.36 18.36 29.97
N LEU A 10 -14.00 19.38 30.75
CA LEU A 10 -12.62 19.79 30.91
C LEU A 10 -11.96 18.86 31.92
N LEU A 11 -10.81 18.29 31.57
CA LEU A 11 -9.93 17.63 32.54
C LEU A 11 -9.41 18.69 33.52
N ARG A 12 -10.09 18.89 34.65
CA ARG A 12 -9.62 19.74 35.75
C ARG A 12 -8.99 18.85 36.82
N GLY A 13 -7.79 19.21 37.28
CA GLY A 13 -7.21 18.63 38.50
C GLY A 13 -6.13 17.58 38.31
N VAL A 14 -5.65 17.33 37.07
CA VAL A 14 -4.40 16.59 36.86
C VAL A 14 -3.32 17.62 36.51
N PRO A 15 -2.38 17.93 37.43
CA PRO A 15 -1.31 18.90 37.17
C PRO A 15 -0.54 18.61 35.86
N ASP A 16 -0.36 17.33 35.55
CA ASP A 16 0.32 16.86 34.34
C ASP A 16 -0.54 16.92 33.07
N ALA A 17 -1.88 16.96 33.16
CA ALA A 17 -2.72 17.17 31.98
C ALA A 17 -2.65 18.61 31.44
N ILE A 18 -2.29 19.58 32.29
CA ILE A 18 -2.05 20.97 31.88
C ILE A 18 -0.67 21.12 31.22
N ARG A 19 0.34 20.36 31.67
CA ARG A 19 1.66 20.29 31.04
C ARG A 19 1.72 19.38 29.81
N GLY A 20 0.73 18.49 29.66
CA GLY A 20 0.74 17.40 28.70
C GLY A 20 1.46 16.19 29.29
N TYR A 21 0.92 15.00 29.03
CA TYR A 21 1.60 13.76 29.38
C TYR A 21 2.85 13.60 28.51
N ASP A 22 3.96 13.19 29.12
CA ASP A 22 5.13 12.82 28.35
C ASP A 22 4.89 11.50 27.59
N LEU A 23 5.59 11.35 26.48
CA LEU A 23 5.44 10.17 25.63
C LEU A 23 5.80 8.86 26.36
N PRO A 24 6.83 8.82 27.24
CA PRO A 24 7.11 7.63 28.05
C PRO A 24 5.95 7.22 28.96
N TYR A 25 5.34 8.14 29.69
CA TYR A 25 4.19 7.86 30.56
C TYR A 25 3.02 7.29 29.77
N LEU A 26 2.69 7.88 28.61
CA LEU A 26 1.59 7.39 27.77
C LEU A 26 1.85 5.98 27.21
N ALA A 27 3.11 5.63 26.98
CA ALA A 27 3.49 4.32 26.46
C ALA A 27 3.19 3.19 27.46
N ASP A 28 3.25 3.45 28.77
CA ASP A 28 3.01 2.44 29.81
C ASP A 28 1.54 1.95 29.84
N PHE A 29 0.61 2.73 29.30
CA PHE A 29 -0.83 2.39 29.24
C PHE A 29 -1.24 1.71 27.93
N VAL A 30 -0.32 1.57 26.97
CA VAL A 30 -0.59 0.96 25.67
C VAL A 30 0.33 -0.25 25.51
N ASP A 31 -0.25 -1.41 25.20
CA ASP A 31 0.53 -2.59 24.83
C ASP A 31 1.18 -2.38 23.45
N LEU A 32 2.32 -1.71 23.43
CA LEU A 32 3.05 -1.38 22.21
C LEU A 32 3.50 -2.64 21.47
N GLU A 33 3.75 -3.75 22.16
CA GLU A 33 4.16 -5.01 21.52
C GLU A 33 3.04 -5.57 20.65
N ARG A 34 1.80 -5.51 21.13
CA ARG A 34 0.61 -5.89 20.37
C ARG A 34 0.37 -5.01 19.13
N PHE A 35 0.83 -3.75 19.15
CA PHE A 35 0.58 -2.78 18.09
C PHE A 35 1.83 -2.37 17.28
N LYS A 36 2.97 -3.07 17.42
CA LYS A 36 4.19 -2.80 16.64
C LYS A 36 3.86 -2.86 15.13
N PRO A 37 3.99 -1.74 14.38
CA PRO A 37 3.81 -1.79 12.94
C PRO A 37 4.94 -2.62 12.33
N TYR A 38 4.59 -3.76 11.73
CA TYR A 38 5.55 -4.70 11.20
C TYR A 38 6.19 -4.17 9.90
N VAL A 39 7.52 -4.07 9.87
CA VAL A 39 8.33 -3.51 8.77
C VAL A 39 8.59 -4.54 7.65
N GLY A 40 7.85 -5.66 7.64
CA GLY A 40 8.01 -6.74 6.68
C GLY A 40 7.22 -6.53 5.39
N ARG A 41 7.92 -6.60 4.26
CA ARG A 41 7.43 -6.32 2.89
C ARG A 41 6.30 -7.22 2.35
N SER A 42 5.70 -8.11 3.14
CA SER A 42 4.87 -9.19 2.59
C SER A 42 3.99 -9.92 3.61
N ASN A 43 3.08 -9.22 4.30
CA ASN A 43 1.92 -9.91 4.86
C ASN A 43 0.61 -9.19 4.47
N VAL A 44 -0.29 -9.93 3.83
CA VAL A 44 -1.64 -9.47 3.45
C VAL A 44 -2.56 -9.43 4.68
N GLU A 45 -2.15 -10.10 5.77
CA GLU A 45 -2.86 -10.18 7.05
C GLU A 45 -2.34 -9.18 8.09
N ALA A 46 -1.79 -8.05 7.67
CA ALA A 46 -1.53 -6.93 8.59
C ALA A 46 -2.89 -6.34 9.03
N VAL A 47 -3.44 -6.96 10.09
CA VAL A 47 -4.55 -6.51 10.92
C VAL A 47 -4.40 -5.01 11.17
N GLY A 48 -5.18 -4.20 10.44
CA GLY A 48 -5.14 -2.74 10.51
C GLY A 48 -5.36 -2.02 9.17
N LEU A 49 -5.13 -2.67 8.02
CA LEU A 49 -5.57 -2.14 6.73
C LEU A 49 -7.01 -2.59 6.46
N GLY A 50 -7.95 -1.64 6.38
CA GLY A 50 -9.35 -1.93 6.05
C GLY A 50 -9.49 -2.68 4.71
N ARG A 51 -10.62 -3.38 4.54
CA ARG A 51 -10.97 -4.19 3.35
C ARG A 51 -10.64 -3.49 2.02
N ASN A 52 -10.92 -2.18 1.94
CA ASN A 52 -10.62 -1.33 0.80
C ASN A 52 -9.13 -1.35 0.42
N CYS A 53 -8.26 -1.10 1.40
CA CYS A 53 -6.82 -1.07 1.20
C CYS A 53 -6.27 -2.43 0.81
N THR A 54 -6.83 -3.52 1.35
CA THR A 54 -6.45 -4.89 1.00
C THR A 54 -6.74 -5.17 -0.47
N VAL A 55 -7.97 -4.89 -0.95
CA VAL A 55 -8.32 -5.03 -2.38
C VAL A 55 -7.41 -4.16 -3.23
N PHE A 56 -7.20 -2.90 -2.84
CA PHE A 56 -6.35 -1.98 -3.59
C PHE A 56 -4.92 -2.50 -3.72
N ASN A 57 -4.29 -2.92 -2.62
CA ASN A 57 -2.91 -3.38 -2.59
C ASN A 57 -2.71 -4.67 -3.42
N ILE A 58 -3.64 -5.61 -3.33
CA ILE A 58 -3.56 -6.88 -4.08
C ILE A 58 -3.74 -6.60 -5.58
N VAL A 59 -4.82 -5.91 -5.94
CA VAL A 59 -5.18 -5.72 -7.35
C VAL A 59 -4.24 -4.74 -8.05
N SER A 60 -3.76 -3.68 -7.39
CA SER A 60 -2.81 -2.73 -7.99
C SER A 60 -1.49 -3.39 -8.37
N ARG A 61 -0.94 -4.25 -7.50
CA ARG A 61 0.30 -5.01 -7.79
C ARG A 61 0.11 -5.96 -8.97
N TRP A 62 -1.04 -6.62 -9.04
CA TRP A 62 -1.39 -7.42 -10.22
C TRP A 62 -1.49 -6.53 -11.47
N ALA A 63 -2.15 -5.38 -11.39
CA ALA A 63 -2.36 -4.48 -12.51
C ALA A 63 -1.05 -3.93 -13.09
N TYR A 64 -0.10 -3.54 -12.24
CA TYR A 64 1.23 -3.04 -12.65
C TYR A 64 2.00 -4.05 -13.50
N ARG A 65 1.85 -5.34 -13.20
CA ARG A 65 2.54 -6.41 -13.93
C ARG A 65 1.90 -6.71 -15.28
N ASN A 66 0.58 -6.60 -15.38
CA ASN A 66 -0.18 -7.13 -16.53
C ASN A 66 -0.59 -6.07 -17.56
N VAL A 67 -0.73 -4.79 -17.19
CA VAL A 67 -1.30 -3.76 -18.08
C VAL A 67 -0.62 -3.66 -19.45
N LEU A 68 0.70 -3.84 -19.52
CA LEU A 68 1.42 -3.75 -20.80
C LEU A 68 1.11 -4.92 -21.73
N ASP A 69 0.87 -6.12 -21.18
CA ASP A 69 0.49 -7.28 -21.97
C ASP A 69 -0.94 -7.12 -22.52
N PHE A 70 -1.86 -6.59 -21.70
CA PHE A 70 -3.20 -6.23 -22.15
C PHE A 70 -3.17 -5.21 -23.30
N LYS A 71 -2.31 -4.18 -23.19
CA LYS A 71 -2.11 -3.20 -24.27
C LYS A 71 -1.52 -3.83 -25.52
N LYS A 72 -0.53 -4.72 -25.38
CA LYS A 72 0.10 -5.44 -26.49
C LYS A 72 -0.90 -6.34 -27.23
N ASN A 73 -1.83 -6.95 -26.50
CA ASN A 73 -2.89 -7.79 -27.05
C ASN A 73 -4.07 -7.01 -27.65
N GLY A 74 -3.96 -5.67 -27.76
CA GLY A 74 -4.99 -4.83 -28.38
C GLY A 74 -6.26 -4.65 -27.54
N VAL A 75 -6.22 -4.96 -26.23
CA VAL A 75 -7.40 -4.81 -25.37
C VAL A 75 -7.75 -3.33 -25.21
N THR A 76 -9.03 -3.00 -25.35
CA THR A 76 -9.51 -1.62 -25.18
C THR A 76 -9.48 -1.21 -23.70
N ARG A 77 -9.48 0.10 -23.44
CA ARG A 77 -9.56 0.63 -22.07
C ARG A 77 -10.79 0.11 -21.31
N ALA A 78 -11.92 -0.04 -22.00
CA ALA A 78 -13.14 -0.60 -21.39
C ALA A 78 -12.95 -2.08 -21.01
N GLY A 79 -12.32 -2.88 -21.89
CA GLY A 79 -11.97 -4.26 -21.58
C GLY A 79 -11.03 -4.37 -20.38
N TRP A 80 -10.02 -3.51 -20.32
CA TRP A 80 -9.10 -3.43 -19.17
C TRP A 80 -9.83 -3.09 -17.85
N LEU A 81 -10.70 -2.08 -17.85
CA LEU A 81 -11.46 -1.71 -16.66
C LEU A 81 -12.38 -2.83 -16.18
N ARG A 82 -12.96 -3.60 -17.11
CA ARG A 82 -13.76 -4.79 -16.79
C ARG A 82 -12.92 -5.86 -16.11
N GLU A 83 -11.72 -6.16 -16.62
CA GLU A 83 -10.81 -7.16 -16.02
C GLU A 83 -10.32 -6.75 -14.62
N VAL A 84 -9.98 -5.48 -14.43
CA VAL A 84 -9.62 -4.94 -13.10
C VAL A 84 -10.83 -5.06 -12.15
N GLY A 85 -12.04 -4.77 -12.64
CA GLY A 85 -13.27 -4.95 -11.88
C GLY A 85 -13.52 -6.38 -11.43
N LEU A 86 -13.37 -7.36 -12.33
CA LEU A 86 -13.50 -8.79 -12.01
C LEU A 86 -12.48 -9.23 -10.95
N ARG A 87 -11.23 -8.76 -11.05
CA ARG A 87 -10.20 -9.01 -10.04
C ARG A 87 -10.55 -8.41 -8.68
N CYS A 88 -11.04 -7.17 -8.64
CA CYS A 88 -11.49 -6.55 -7.39
C CYS A 88 -12.67 -7.31 -6.77
N LEU A 89 -13.63 -7.77 -7.57
CA LEU A 89 -14.76 -8.57 -7.11
C LEU A 89 -14.31 -9.92 -6.54
N SER A 90 -13.37 -10.59 -7.20
CA SER A 90 -12.79 -11.85 -6.70
C SER A 90 -12.16 -11.67 -5.32
N VAL A 91 -11.28 -10.67 -5.15
CA VAL A 91 -10.63 -10.41 -3.85
C VAL A 91 -11.64 -9.98 -2.78
N ASN A 92 -12.70 -9.25 -3.17
CA ASN A 92 -13.76 -8.87 -2.24
C ASN A 92 -14.59 -10.06 -1.76
N GLY A 93 -14.73 -11.10 -2.59
CA GLY A 93 -15.44 -12.34 -2.25
C GLY A 93 -14.72 -13.20 -1.21
N ASP A 94 -13.40 -12.99 -1.03
CA ASP A 94 -12.61 -13.71 -0.03
C ASP A 94 -12.81 -13.18 1.40
N PHE A 95 -13.48 -12.03 1.58
CA PHE A 95 -13.74 -11.48 2.91
C PHE A 95 -14.93 -12.16 3.59
N PRO A 96 -14.88 -12.40 4.92
CA PRO A 96 -16.03 -12.89 5.68
C PRO A 96 -17.27 -11.98 5.58
N THR A 97 -17.04 -10.68 5.43
CA THR A 97 -18.09 -9.69 5.15
C THR A 97 -17.64 -8.82 3.97
N PRO A 98 -18.09 -9.16 2.74
CA PRO A 98 -17.75 -8.42 1.54
C PRO A 98 -18.14 -6.94 1.63
N MET A 99 -17.39 -6.08 0.92
CA MET A 99 -17.77 -4.68 0.73
C MET A 99 -18.90 -4.56 -0.30
N LEU A 100 -19.60 -3.43 -0.28
CA LEU A 100 -20.63 -3.10 -1.25
C LEU A 100 -20.04 -2.95 -2.66
N GLU A 101 -20.82 -3.29 -3.69
CA GLU A 101 -20.35 -3.24 -5.07
C GLU A 101 -19.89 -1.85 -5.53
N ASN A 102 -20.54 -0.78 -5.05
CA ASN A 102 -20.17 0.60 -5.39
C ASN A 102 -18.75 0.92 -4.89
N GLU A 103 -18.39 0.46 -3.70
CA GLU A 103 -17.05 0.61 -3.14
C GLU A 103 -16.02 -0.14 -3.99
N VAL A 104 -16.30 -1.39 -4.35
CA VAL A 104 -15.43 -2.20 -5.22
C VAL A 104 -15.26 -1.55 -6.61
N LYS A 105 -16.34 -1.02 -7.19
CA LYS A 105 -16.33 -0.28 -8.47
C LYS A 105 -15.44 0.96 -8.38
N CYS A 106 -15.49 1.71 -7.27
CA CYS A 106 -14.63 2.87 -7.04
C CYS A 106 -13.14 2.47 -6.99
N ILE A 107 -12.79 1.39 -6.28
CA ILE A 107 -11.42 0.87 -6.21
C ILE A 107 -10.93 0.46 -7.60
N ALA A 108 -11.74 -0.32 -8.33
CA ALA A 108 -11.40 -0.78 -9.68
C ALA A 108 -11.18 0.40 -10.64
N LYS A 109 -12.04 1.42 -10.59
CA LYS A 109 -11.92 2.65 -11.40
C LYS A 109 -10.63 3.42 -11.06
N SER A 110 -10.27 3.52 -9.78
CA SER A 110 -9.04 4.19 -9.34
C SER A 110 -7.80 3.51 -9.90
N ILE A 111 -7.66 2.19 -9.66
CA ILE A 111 -6.52 1.40 -10.13
C ILE A 111 -6.47 1.40 -11.65
N GLY A 112 -7.57 1.02 -12.29
CA GLY A 112 -7.61 0.79 -13.72
C GLY A 112 -7.29 2.05 -14.53
N ASN A 113 -7.82 3.21 -14.12
CA ASN A 113 -7.53 4.47 -14.80
C ASN A 113 -6.09 4.92 -14.61
N TRP A 114 -5.57 4.89 -13.38
CA TRP A 114 -4.21 5.35 -13.10
C TRP A 114 -3.17 4.49 -13.84
N VAL A 115 -3.32 3.16 -13.77
CA VAL A 115 -2.41 2.22 -14.41
C VAL A 115 -2.49 2.32 -15.93
N TRP A 116 -3.69 2.43 -16.50
CA TRP A 116 -3.87 2.57 -17.95
C TRP A 116 -3.18 3.82 -18.49
N THR A 117 -3.28 4.95 -17.79
CA THR A 117 -2.68 6.21 -18.23
C THR A 117 -1.17 6.24 -18.03
N ARG A 118 -0.65 5.70 -16.91
CA ARG A 118 0.76 5.86 -16.53
C ARG A 118 1.70 4.81 -17.10
N PHE A 119 1.22 3.59 -17.35
CA PHE A 119 2.09 2.49 -17.77
C PHE A 119 2.18 2.45 -19.29
N THR A 120 3.34 2.85 -19.80
CA THR A 120 3.72 2.78 -21.21
C THR A 120 5.05 2.03 -21.37
N PRO A 121 5.33 1.43 -22.55
CA PRO A 121 6.64 0.80 -22.81
C PRO A 121 7.81 1.75 -22.55
N GLN A 122 7.65 3.03 -22.88
CA GLN A 122 8.64 4.08 -22.65
C GLN A 122 8.87 4.30 -21.15
N SER A 123 7.80 4.42 -20.36
CA SER A 123 7.91 4.58 -18.90
C SER A 123 8.62 3.39 -18.23
N LYS A 124 8.35 2.16 -18.70
CA LYS A 124 9.01 0.94 -18.20
C LYS A 124 10.49 0.92 -18.56
N SER A 125 10.83 1.26 -19.80
CA SER A 125 12.23 1.37 -20.24
C SER A 125 12.99 2.43 -19.43
N ALA A 126 12.43 3.63 -19.26
CA ALA A 126 13.02 4.69 -18.45
C ALA A 126 13.25 4.25 -16.99
N TRP A 127 12.30 3.54 -16.39
CA TRP A 127 12.43 3.00 -15.05
C TRP A 127 13.57 1.97 -14.94
N HIS A 128 13.67 1.04 -15.90
CA HIS A 128 14.77 0.06 -15.94
C HIS A 128 16.14 0.74 -16.12
N SER A 129 16.24 1.74 -17.00
CA SER A 129 17.46 2.52 -17.21
C SER A 129 17.90 3.24 -15.93
N ALA A 130 16.97 3.91 -15.25
CA ALA A 130 17.25 4.56 -13.96
C ALA A 130 17.68 3.57 -12.87
N GLN A 131 17.06 2.38 -12.82
CA GLN A 131 17.41 1.34 -11.87
C GLN A 131 18.81 0.75 -12.16
N ASN A 132 19.15 0.56 -13.43
CA ASN A 132 20.48 0.09 -13.84
C ASN A 132 21.57 1.12 -13.52
N ALA A 133 21.29 2.42 -13.71
CA ALA A 133 22.19 3.49 -13.30
C ALA A 133 22.48 3.46 -11.79
N ARG A 134 21.43 3.33 -10.94
CA ARG A 134 21.58 3.18 -9.49
C ARG A 134 22.38 1.93 -9.08
N ARG A 135 22.22 0.82 -9.80
CA ARG A 135 23.02 -0.38 -9.54
C ARG A 135 24.49 -0.17 -9.87
N LYS A 136 24.82 0.56 -10.94
CA LYS A 136 26.20 0.89 -11.30
C LYS A 136 26.87 1.77 -10.23
N THR A 137 26.16 2.73 -9.65
CA THR A 137 26.71 3.60 -8.59
C THR A 137 26.98 2.85 -7.28
N HIS A 138 26.17 1.84 -6.94
CA HIS A 138 26.40 1.01 -5.74
C HIS A 138 27.30 -0.21 -5.97
N GLY A 139 27.50 -0.64 -7.22
CA GLY A 139 28.30 -1.82 -7.58
C GLY A 139 29.81 -1.57 -7.67
N ALA A 140 30.28 -0.33 -7.58
CA ALA A 140 31.71 0.01 -7.62
C ALA A 140 32.47 -0.34 -6.32
N GLY A 141 31.78 -0.76 -5.24
CA GLY A 141 32.39 -1.06 -3.94
C GLY A 141 32.20 -2.48 -3.41
N SER A 142 31.54 -3.38 -4.15
CA SER A 142 31.35 -4.77 -3.70
C SER A 142 31.74 -5.72 -4.81
N GLY A 143 33.04 -6.02 -4.85
CA GLY A 143 33.62 -7.03 -5.72
C GLY A 143 32.97 -8.39 -5.41
N ARG A 144 32.24 -8.92 -6.39
CA ARG A 144 31.73 -10.28 -6.35
C ARG A 144 32.92 -11.20 -6.67
N THR A 145 33.60 -11.70 -5.63
CA THR A 145 34.62 -12.74 -5.80
C THR A 145 33.95 -13.96 -6.43
N LYS A 146 34.23 -14.20 -7.71
CA LYS A 146 33.82 -15.45 -8.36
C LYS A 146 34.71 -16.55 -7.77
N ILE A 147 34.15 -17.37 -6.89
CA ILE A 147 34.76 -18.65 -6.55
C ILE A 147 34.62 -19.50 -7.81
N ILE A 148 35.73 -19.66 -8.53
CA ILE A 148 35.87 -20.69 -9.55
C ILE A 148 36.11 -21.97 -8.77
N THR A 149 35.09 -22.81 -8.65
CA THR A 149 35.29 -24.22 -8.28
C THR A 149 35.61 -24.97 -9.57
N GLU A 150 36.90 -25.21 -9.81
CA GLU A 150 37.32 -26.40 -10.54
C GLU A 150 37.10 -27.60 -9.61
N LEU A 151 36.33 -28.58 -10.07
CA LEU A 151 36.48 -30.03 -9.91
C LEU A 151 35.36 -30.72 -10.72
#